data_AF-A0A0L9ULQ4-F1
#
_entry.id   AF-A0A0L9ULQ4-F1
#
_cell.length_a   1.000
_cell.length_b   1.000
_cell.length_c   1.000
_cell.angle_alpha   90.00
_cell.angle_beta   90.00
_cell.angle_gamma   90.00
#
_symmetry.space_group_name_H-M   'P 1'
#
loop_
_entity.id
_entity.type
_entity.pdbx_description
1 polymer ?
#
loop_
_entity_poly.entity_id
_entity_poly.type
_entity_poly.pdbx_seq_one_letter_code
_entity_poly.pdbx_strand_id
1 'polypeptide(L)' 'MGGKLRSKWTGPFVVTNVYPYGAVEIQGPSAAKSFKVNGHRLKPFLSNPSLLDAVVEETSLVYPTYPPT' A
#
# COMPACT_ATOMS: atom_id res chain seq x y z
N MET A 1 -12.51 29.64 -9.74
CA MET A 1 -11.63 28.79 -10.56
C MET A 1 -11.32 27.52 -9.80
N GLY A 2 -11.59 26.35 -10.37
CA GLY A 2 -11.35 25.06 -9.72
C GLY A 2 -9.87 24.66 -9.80
N GLY A 3 -9.21 24.55 -8.66
CA GLY A 3 -7.82 24.08 -8.58
C GLY A 3 -7.73 22.58 -8.87
N LYS A 4 -6.67 22.15 -9.57
CA LYS A 4 -6.45 20.74 -9.91
C LYS A 4 -6.27 19.90 -8.65
N LEU A 5 -7.13 18.90 -8.46
CA LEU A 5 -7.01 17.96 -7.36
C LEU A 5 -5.73 17.12 -7.53
N ARG A 6 -4.88 17.13 -6.50
CA ARG A 6 -3.70 16.27 -6.39
C ARG A 6 -3.93 15.33 -5.22
N SER A 7 -3.77 14.04 -5.44
CA SER A 7 -3.73 13.03 -4.36
C SER A 7 -2.50 13.29 -3.48
N LYS A 8 -2.72 13.62 -2.21
CA LYS A 8 -1.67 13.75 -1.20
C LYS A 8 -1.72 12.54 -0.27
N TRP A 9 -0.56 11.98 0.03
CA TRP A 9 -0.42 10.94 1.05
C TRP A 9 -0.17 11.59 2.40
N THR A 10 -0.93 11.17 3.41
CA THR A 10 -0.70 11.56 4.82
C THR A 10 0.30 10.58 5.42
N GLY A 11 1.09 11.03 6.42
CA GLY A 11 2.31 10.39 6.95
C GLY A 11 2.23 8.94 7.42
N PRO A 12 3.22 8.46 8.19
CA PRO A 12 3.26 7.06 8.60
C PRO A 12 2.13 6.73 9.58
N PHE A 13 1.53 5.57 9.38
CA PHE A 13 0.53 4.98 10.26
C PHE A 13 0.92 3.55 10.62
N VAL A 14 0.46 3.09 11.78
CA VAL A 14 0.64 1.71 12.23
C VAL A 14 -0.63 0.93 11.88
N VAL A 15 -0.47 -0.23 11.24
CA VAL A 15 -1.60 -1.13 10.98
C VAL A 15 -1.90 -1.93 12.25
N THR A 16 -3.15 -1.84 12.74
CA THR A 16 -3.58 -2.60 13.92
C THR A 16 -4.33 -3.87 13.57
N ASN A 17 -5.10 -3.85 12.47
CA ASN A 17 -5.90 -4.99 12.08
C ASN A 17 -6.11 -5.04 10.57
N VAL A 18 -6.16 -6.23 10.00
CA VAL A 18 -6.46 -6.47 8.58
C VAL A 18 -7.71 -7.34 8.51
N TYR A 19 -8.75 -6.81 7.91
CA TYR A 19 -10.02 -7.51 7.75
C TYR A 19 -10.07 -8.29 6.43
N PRO A 20 -10.92 -9.32 6.34
CA PRO A 20 -11.29 -9.93 5.08
C PRO A 20 -11.75 -8.85 4.08
N TYR A 21 -11.47 -9.08 2.79
CA TYR A 21 -11.85 -8.17 1.69
C TYR A 21 -11.10 -6.82 1.66
N GLY A 22 -9.97 -6.73 2.36
CA GLY A 22 -8.99 -5.65 2.15
C GLY A 22 -9.28 -4.36 2.90
N ALA A 23 -10.20 -4.34 3.87
CA ALA A 23 -10.27 -3.23 4.81
C ALA A 23 -9.16 -3.36 5.86
N VAL A 24 -8.53 -2.24 6.20
CA VAL A 24 -7.39 -2.21 7.15
C VAL A 24 -7.66 -1.13 8.19
N GLU A 25 -7.48 -1.48 9.45
CA GLU A 25 -7.48 -0.52 10.55
C GLU A 25 -6.06 0.01 10.77
N ILE A 26 -5.94 1.34 10.79
CA ILE A 26 -4.70 2.06 11.00
C ILE A 26 -4.81 3.01 12.18
N GLN A 27 -3.73 3.18 12.93
CA GLN A 27 -3.59 4.15 14.01
C GLN A 27 -2.50 5.16 13.69
N GLY A 28 -2.80 6.43 13.97
CA GLY A 28 -1.83 7.51 13.89
C GLY A 28 -0.88 7.53 15.09
N PRO A 29 0.19 8.33 15.02
CA PRO A 29 1.22 8.40 16.07
C PRO A 29 0.68 8.86 17.44
N SER A 30 -0.46 9.57 17.48
CA SER A 30 -1.10 9.97 18.73
C SER A 30 -1.87 8.83 19.43
N ALA A 31 -1.94 7.62 18.84
CA ALA A 31 -2.64 6.42 19.30
C ALA A 31 -4.13 6.56 19.71
N ALA A 32 -4.65 7.78 19.83
CA ALA A 32 -5.97 8.09 20.35
C ALA A 32 -7.08 7.82 19.33
N LYS A 33 -6.75 7.68 18.05
CA LYS A 33 -7.74 7.48 16.99
C LYS A 33 -7.29 6.42 15.99
N SER A 34 -8.08 5.36 15.88
CA SER A 34 -7.99 4.41 14.78
C SER A 34 -8.92 4.81 13.64
N PHE A 35 -8.53 4.43 12.43
CA PHE A 35 -9.29 4.66 11.21
C PHE A 35 -9.36 3.36 10.43
N LYS A 36 -10.56 3.01 9.96
CA LYS A 36 -10.75 1.92 9.01
C LYS A 36 -10.68 2.48 7.60
N VAL A 37 -9.72 2.02 6.81
CA VAL A 37 -9.50 2.45 5.43
C VAL A 37 -9.51 1.25 4.49
N ASN A 38 -9.70 1.50 3.20
CA ASN A 38 -9.50 0.46 2.19
C ASN A 38 -7.99 0.28 1.95
N GLY A 39 -7.52 -0.96 1.94
CA GLY A 39 -6.11 -1.33 1.72
C GLY A 39 -5.55 -0.83 0.39
N HIS A 40 -6.39 -0.64 -0.64
CA HIS A 40 -5.98 0.02 -1.89
C HIS A 40 -5.52 1.46 -1.72
N ARG A 41 -5.85 2.10 -0.58
CA ARG A 41 -5.46 3.47 -0.24
C ARG A 41 -4.30 3.51 0.76
N LEU A 42 -3.60 2.40 0.95
CA LEU A 42 -2.40 2.31 1.77
C LEU A 42 -1.18 2.03 0.89
N LYS A 43 -0.03 2.54 1.32
CA LYS A 43 1.26 2.24 0.73
C LYS A 43 2.22 1.89 1.87
N PRO A 44 3.04 0.83 1.76
CA PRO A 44 4.07 0.54 2.73
C PRO A 44 4.97 1.76 2.96
N PHE A 45 5.18 2.12 4.22
CA PHE A 45 6.10 3.19 4.59
C PHE A 45 7.52 2.62 4.65
N LEU A 46 8.36 3.02 3.71
CA LEU A 46 9.76 2.62 3.66
C LEU A 46 10.59 3.57 4.52
N SER A 47 10.92 3.15 5.74
CA SER A 47 11.82 3.90 6.62
C SER A 47 13.30 3.70 6.26
N ASN A 48 13.64 2.61 5.55
CA ASN A 48 14.98 2.32 5.08
C ASN A 48 15.02 2.06 3.56
N PRO A 49 15.94 2.72 2.83
CA PRO A 49 16.10 2.49 1.40
C PRO A 49 16.57 1.07 1.04
N SER A 50 17.20 0.35 1.97
CA SER A 50 17.67 -1.03 1.75
C SER A 50 16.55 -2.07 1.62
N LEU A 51 15.31 -1.78 2.06
CA LEU A 51 14.15 -2.68 1.82
C LEU A 51 13.53 -2.49 0.43
N LEU A 52 13.94 -1.47 -0.33
CA LEU A 52 13.53 -1.32 -1.72
C LEU A 52 14.06 -2.49 -2.53
N ASP A 53 15.34 -2.84 -2.37
CA ASP A 53 16.00 -3.92 -3.11
C ASP A 53 15.43 -5.32 -2.79
N ALA A 54 14.83 -5.51 -1.61
CA ALA A 54 14.21 -6.78 -1.20
C ALA A 54 12.76 -6.94 -1.67
N VAL A 55 12.02 -5.85 -1.89
CA VAL A 55 10.65 -5.90 -2.47
C VAL A 55 10.70 -6.03 -3.99
N VAL A 56 11.83 -5.68 -4.63
CA VAL A 56 12.11 -6.13 -6.00
C VAL A 56 12.56 -7.60 -5.97
N GLU A 57 11.79 -8.49 -5.33
CA GLU A 57 11.76 -9.87 -5.78
C GLU A 57 11.04 -9.85 -7.13
N GLU A 58 11.87 -9.91 -8.16
CA GLU A 58 11.57 -10.14 -9.55
C GLU A 58 10.30 -10.98 -9.76
N THR A 59 9.18 -10.33 -10.11
CA THR A 59 8.12 -11.07 -10.80
C THR A 59 8.64 -11.27 -12.22
N SER A 60 9.24 -12.44 -12.47
CA SER A 60 9.59 -12.82 -13.83
C SER A 60 8.31 -12.80 -14.65
N LEU A 61 8.19 -11.86 -15.60
CA LEU A 61 7.12 -11.86 -16.60
C LEU A 61 7.44 -12.96 -17.60
N VAL A 62 7.30 -14.22 -17.17
CA VAL A 62 7.37 -15.36 -18.08
C VAL A 62 6.18 -15.22 -19.03
N TYR A 63 6.47 -14.99 -20.31
CA TYR A 63 5.43 -14.92 -21.33
C TYR A 63 4.63 -16.24 -21.30
N PRO A 64 3.29 -16.20 -21.25
CA PRO A 64 2.48 -17.41 -21.34
C PRO A 64 2.79 -18.10 -22.67
N THR A 65 3.27 -19.35 -22.60
CA THR A 65 3.44 -20.19 -23.78
C THR A 65 2.07 -20.68 -24.21
N TYR A 66 1.50 -20.07 -25.24
CA TYR A 66 0.27 -20.56 -25.86
C TYR A 66 0.57 -21.79 -26.71
N PRO A 67 -0.20 -22.88 -26.59
CA PRO A 67 -0.06 -24.02 -27.49
C PRO A 67 -0.40 -23.60 -28.93
N PRO A 68 0.25 -24.21 -29.95
CA PRO A 68 -0.08 -23.93 -31.34
C PRO A 68 -1.52 -24.37 -31.66
N THR A 69 -2.24 -23.51 -32.39
CA THR A 69 -3.57 -23.77 -32.97
C THR A 69 -3.50 -24.67 -34.19
#